data_AF-A0A4V4N278-F1
#
_entry.id   AF-A0A4V4N278-F1
#
_cell.length_a   1.000
_cell.length_b   1.000
_cell.length_c   1.000
_cell.angle_alpha   90.00
_cell.angle_beta   90.00
_cell.angle_gamma   90.00
#
_symmetry.space_group_name_H-M   'P 1'
#
loop_
_entity.id
_entity.type
_entity.pdbx_description
1 polymer ?
#
loop_
_entity_poly.entity_id
_entity_poly.type
_entity_poly.pdbx_seq_one_letter_code
_entity_poly.pdbx_strand_id
1 'polypeptide(L)'
;MVLPHLNSLFESLEVFISKRNCRAALANLYKEGAVVTGKDFEIKHGEMSVSNPEVIKVIQSSILTGYFKTQCSWKWYYHLSSQNL
;
A
#
# COMPACT_ATOMS: atom_id res chain seq x y z
N MET A 1 6.15 -17.85 -17.71
CA MET A 1 5.26 -18.85 -17.08
C MET A 1 4.84 -18.28 -15.73
N VAL A 2 3.70 -17.60 -15.66
CA VAL A 2 3.21 -16.96 -14.43
C VAL A 2 2.33 -17.98 -13.70
N LEU A 3 2.64 -18.29 -12.45
CA LEU A 3 1.96 -19.35 -11.69
C LEU A 3 0.47 -19.00 -11.51
N PRO A 4 -0.47 -19.89 -11.90
CA PRO A 4 -1.91 -19.63 -11.83
C PRO A 4 -2.45 -19.43 -10.39
N HIS A 5 -1.70 -19.86 -9.37
CA HIS A 5 -2.02 -19.59 -7.97
C HIS A 5 -2.01 -18.08 -7.63
N LEU A 6 -1.20 -17.27 -8.30
CA LEU A 6 -1.10 -15.84 -7.98
C LEU A 6 -2.38 -15.07 -8.34
N ASN A 7 -3.17 -15.57 -9.30
CA ASN A 7 -4.46 -14.97 -9.67
C ASN A 7 -5.54 -15.20 -8.60
N SER A 8 -5.52 -16.31 -7.87
CA SER A 8 -6.48 -16.56 -6.78
C SER A 8 -6.19 -15.68 -5.55
N LEU A 9 -4.92 -15.31 -5.34
CA LEU A 9 -4.54 -14.30 -4.34
C LEU A 9 -4.94 -12.89 -4.77
N PHE A 10 -5.01 -12.63 -6.07
CA PHE A 10 -5.48 -11.37 -6.65
C PHE A 10 -7.02 -11.24 -6.58
N GLU A 11 -7.77 -12.33 -6.73
CA GLU A 11 -9.23 -12.36 -6.54
C GLU A 11 -9.65 -12.14 -5.09
N SER A 12 -8.82 -12.54 -4.12
CA SER A 12 -9.02 -12.22 -2.69
C SER A 12 -8.87 -10.72 -2.38
N LEU A 13 -8.36 -9.94 -3.35
CA LEU A 13 -8.01 -8.52 -3.25
C LEU A 13 -8.96 -7.63 -4.07
N GLU A 14 -10.15 -8.11 -4.44
CA GLU A 14 -11.18 -7.23 -5.02
C GLU A 14 -11.79 -6.34 -3.93
N VAL A 15 -11.11 -5.22 -3.66
CA VAL A 15 -11.59 -4.17 -2.77
C VAL A 15 -11.98 -2.97 -3.61
N PHE A 16 -13.19 -2.49 -3.36
CA PHE A 16 -13.75 -1.25 -3.88
C PHE A 16 -12.99 -0.01 -3.34
N ILE A 17 -11.89 0.37 -4.00
CA ILE A 17 -11.19 1.65 -3.76
C ILE A 17 -11.59 2.64 -4.84
N SER A 18 -11.93 3.88 -4.46
CA SER A 18 -12.17 4.93 -5.43
C SER A 18 -10.93 5.20 -6.28
N LYS A 19 -11.08 5.27 -7.61
CA LYS A 19 -9.98 5.60 -8.55
C LYS A 19 -9.31 6.93 -8.21
N ARG A 20 -10.05 7.89 -7.63
CA ARG A 20 -9.52 9.19 -7.20
C ARG A 20 -8.57 9.03 -6.02
N ASN A 21 -9.00 8.27 -5.00
CA ASN A 21 -8.21 8.06 -3.79
C ASN A 21 -6.97 7.21 -4.06
N CYS A 22 -7.08 6.19 -4.92
CA CYS A 22 -5.93 5.40 -5.35
C CYS A 22 -4.87 6.26 -6.05
N ARG A 23 -5.28 7.14 -6.99
CA ARG A 23 -4.35 8.06 -7.67
C ARG A 23 -3.71 9.05 -6.71
N ALA A 24 -4.50 9.63 -5.79
CA ALA A 24 -3.98 10.54 -4.78
C ALA A 24 -2.98 9.83 -3.85
N ALA A 25 -3.30 8.58 -3.46
CA ALA A 25 -2.44 7.81 -2.59
C ALA A 25 -1.10 7.48 -3.26
N LEU A 26 -1.14 6.95 -4.49
CA LEU A 26 0.07 6.67 -5.27
C LEU A 26 0.91 7.92 -5.50
N ALA A 27 0.29 9.06 -5.86
CA ALA A 27 1.02 10.30 -6.11
C ALA A 27 1.83 10.77 -4.89
N ASN A 28 1.25 10.70 -3.69
CA ASN A 28 1.95 11.04 -2.45
C ASN A 28 3.05 10.02 -2.13
N LEU A 29 2.75 8.73 -2.25
CA LEU A 29 3.71 7.63 -2.03
C LEU A 29 4.97 7.76 -2.90
N TYR A 30 4.81 8.10 -4.18
CA TYR A 30 5.94 8.28 -5.09
C TYR A 30 6.67 9.61 -4.87
N LYS A 31 6.00 10.63 -4.31
CA LYS A 31 6.64 11.90 -3.97
C LYS A 31 7.55 11.78 -2.75
N GLU A 32 7.10 11.07 -1.72
CA GLU A 32 7.83 10.90 -0.46
C GLU A 32 8.81 9.73 -0.52
N GLY A 33 8.47 8.66 -1.26
CA GLY A 33 9.32 7.48 -1.43
C GLY A 33 9.46 6.61 -0.18
N ALA A 34 8.76 6.95 0.90
CA ALA A 34 8.61 6.19 2.13
C ALA A 34 7.23 6.48 2.74
N VAL A 35 6.61 5.51 3.39
CA VAL A 35 5.35 5.74 4.13
C VAL A 35 5.27 4.81 5.34
N VAL A 36 4.74 5.34 6.45
CA VAL A 36 4.55 4.60 7.69
C VAL A 36 3.06 4.45 7.97
N THR A 37 2.55 3.22 8.00
CA THR A 37 1.13 2.97 8.29
C THR A 37 0.96 2.28 9.63
N GLY A 38 -0.03 2.73 10.40
CA GLY A 38 -0.46 2.04 11.61
C GLY A 38 -1.29 0.81 11.25
N LYS A 39 -1.22 -0.24 12.06
CA LYS A 39 -2.06 -1.45 11.90
C LYS A 39 -3.55 -1.21 12.19
N ASP A 40 -3.90 -0.05 12.73
CA ASP A 40 -5.27 0.30 13.10
C ASP A 40 -6.06 0.81 11.88
N PHE A 41 -7.07 0.05 11.46
CA PHE A 41 -7.83 0.30 10.23
C PHE A 41 -8.91 1.40 10.35
N GLU A 42 -9.19 1.88 11.55
CA GLU A 42 -10.25 2.88 11.81
C GLU A 42 -9.76 4.33 11.68
N ILE A 43 -8.43 4.54 11.76
CA ILE A 43 -7.83 5.86 11.83
C ILE A 43 -7.52 6.35 10.40
N LYS A 44 -7.72 7.66 10.15
CA LYS A 44 -7.28 8.29 8.91
C LYS A 44 -5.76 8.49 8.93
N HIS A 45 -5.12 8.37 7.77
CA HIS A 45 -3.69 8.60 7.72
C HIS A 45 -3.41 10.10 7.95
N GLY A 46 -2.47 10.44 8.85
CA GLY A 46 -2.30 11.82 9.32
C GLY A 46 -1.81 12.78 8.24
N GLU A 47 -0.98 12.29 7.32
CA GLU A 47 -0.33 13.09 6.28
C GLU A 47 -1.14 13.14 4.97
N MET A 48 -2.18 12.31 4.85
CA MET A 48 -2.91 12.11 3.60
C MET A 48 -4.42 12.23 3.81
N SER A 49 -5.13 12.82 2.84
CA SER A 49 -6.59 12.92 2.89
C SER A 49 -7.34 11.58 2.68
N VAL A 50 -6.61 10.47 2.65
CA VAL A 50 -7.08 9.12 2.32
C VAL A 50 -7.17 8.27 3.59
N SER A 51 -8.13 7.35 3.65
CA SER A 51 -8.29 6.44 4.78
C SER A 51 -7.13 5.44 4.84
N ASN A 52 -6.73 5.02 6.05
CA ASN A 52 -5.62 4.08 6.23
C ASN A 52 -5.84 2.73 5.50
N PRO A 53 -7.04 2.11 5.50
CA PRO A 53 -7.27 0.86 4.76
C PRO A 53 -7.06 0.98 3.25
N GLU A 54 -7.40 2.13 2.65
CA GLU A 54 -7.18 2.37 1.22
C GLU A 54 -5.68 2.51 0.92
N VAL A 55 -4.94 3.23 1.77
CA VAL A 55 -3.48 3.39 1.65
C VAL A 55 -2.78 2.03 1.76
N ILE A 56 -3.09 1.23 2.79
CA ILE A 56 -2.50 -0.10 3.00
C ILE A 56 -2.71 -0.99 1.76
N LYS A 57 -3.88 -0.94 1.14
CA LYS A 57 -4.19 -1.76 -0.05
C LYS A 57 -3.44 -1.30 -1.29
N VAL A 58 -3.32 0.01 -1.50
CA VAL A 58 -2.50 0.58 -2.58
C VAL A 58 -1.04 0.18 -2.42
N ILE A 59 -0.55 0.16 -1.18
CA ILE A 59 0.82 -0.28 -0.88
C ILE A 59 0.98 -1.78 -1.11
N GLN A 60 0.01 -2.58 -0.68
CA GLN A 60 0.02 -4.03 -0.88
C GLN A 60 0.09 -4.39 -2.36
N SER A 61 -0.70 -3.74 -3.22
CA SER A 61 -0.62 -3.95 -4.67
C SER A 61 0.75 -3.54 -5.23
N SER A 62 1.33 -2.45 -4.72
CA SER A 62 2.65 -1.95 -5.13
C SER A 62 3.80 -2.89 -4.70
N ILE A 63 3.65 -3.58 -3.57
CA ILE A 63 4.59 -4.60 -3.08
C ILE A 63 4.54 -5.84 -3.98
N LEU A 64 3.34 -6.28 -4.37
CA LEU A 64 3.19 -7.43 -5.28
C LEU A 64 3.91 -7.21 -6.61
N THR A 65 3.91 -5.98 -7.10
CA THR A 65 4.65 -5.59 -8.31
C THR A 65 6.16 -5.38 -8.09
N GLY A 66 6.63 -5.37 -6.84
CA GLY A 66 8.06 -5.27 -6.50
C GLY A 66 8.63 -3.84 -6.36
N TYR A 67 7.79 -2.80 -6.31
CA TYR A 67 8.27 -1.40 -6.19
C TYR A 67 8.63 -0.98 -4.76
N PHE A 68 7.97 -1.59 -3.77
CA PHE A 68 8.13 -1.26 -2.35
C PHE A 68 8.55 -2.49 -1.54
N LYS A 69 9.40 -2.26 -0.54
CA LYS A 69 9.75 -3.23 0.50
C LYS A 69 9.07 -2.84 1.80
N THR A 70 8.66 -3.84 2.59
CA THR A 70 7.99 -3.62 3.87
C THR A 70 8.80 -4.19 5.01
N GLN A 71 8.89 -3.42 6.10
CA GLN A 71 9.36 -3.87 7.39
C GLN A 71 8.24 -3.66 8.42
N CYS A 72 8.04 -4.61 9.32
CA CYS A 72 7.07 -4.47 10.39
C CYS A 72 7.78 -4.33 11.73
N SER A 73 7.34 -3.37 12.55
CA SER A 73 7.83 -3.25 13.93
C SER A 73 6.69 -2.81 14.83
N TRP A 74 6.40 -3.64 15.83
CA TRP A 74 5.29 -3.45 16.78
C TRP A 74 3.96 -3.17 16.07
N LYS A 75 3.38 -1.98 16.29
CA LYS A 75 2.09 -1.54 15.75
C LYS A 75 2.19 -0.90 14.35
N TRP A 76 3.38 -0.84 13.77
CA TRP A 76 3.66 -0.05 12.56
C TRP A 76 4.20 -0.89 11.40
N TYR A 77 3.83 -0.50 10.19
CA TYR A 77 4.43 -0.94 8.94
C TYR A 77 5.22 0.20 8.32
N TYR A 78 6.45 -0.09 7.93
CA TYR A 78 7.37 0.82 7.26
C TYR A 78 7.50 0.35 5.83
N HIS A 79 7.10 1.18 4.89
CA HIS A 79 7.18 0.89 3.46
C HIS A 79 8.21 1.82 2.83
N LEU A 80 9.22 1.23 2.20
CA LEU A 80 10.33 1.94 1.58
C LEU A 80 10.34 1.62 0.10
N SER A 81 10.42 2.65 -0.74
CA SER A 81 10.59 2.44 -2.17
C SER A 81 11.97 1.82 -2.42
N SER A 82 12.07 0.91 -3.39
CA SER A 82 13.35 0.28 -3.72
C SER A 82 14.40 1.25 -4.27
N GLN A 83 14.02 2.48 -4.63
CA GLN A 83 14.92 3.50 -5.17
C GLN A 83 15.66 4.29 -4.08
N ASN A 84 15.24 4.18 -2.82
CA ASN A 84 15.82 4.90 -1.68
C ASN A 84 16.68 3.98 -0.77
N LEU A 85 17.22 2.89 -1.34
CA LEU A 85 18.10 1.92 -0.67
C LEU A 85 19.47 1.84 -1.33
#